data_AF-A0A2W7B3D2-F1
#
_entry.id   AF-A0A2W7B3D2-F1
#
_cell.length_a   1.000
_cell.length_b   1.000
_cell.length_c   1.000
_cell.angle_alpha   90.00
_cell.angle_beta   90.00
_cell.angle_gamma   90.00
#
_symmetry.space_group_name_H-M   'P 1'
#
loop_
_entity.id
_entity.type
_entity.pdbx_description
1 polymer ?
#
loop_
_entity_poly.entity_id
_entity_poly.type
_entity_poly.pdbx_seq_one_letter_code
_entity_poly.pdbx_strand_id
1 'polypeptide(L)' 'MSKPQRDRSQENIHAATDPEQCDVMANRNGWKLKRVEPTNGPILKVNCVFYGEQTSFEDTRYGD' A
#
# COMPACT_ATOMS: atom_id res chain seq x y z
N MET A 1 -24.92 -1.25 9.34
CA MET A 1 -24.28 -1.81 8.14
C MET A 1 -22.77 -1.80 8.36
N SER A 2 -22.22 -2.91 8.83
CA SER A 2 -20.78 -3.03 9.06
C SER A 2 -20.09 -2.94 7.70
N LYS A 3 -19.25 -1.92 7.50
CA LYS A 3 -18.36 -1.82 6.33
C LYS A 3 -17.70 -3.19 6.13
N PRO A 4 -17.63 -3.74 4.89
CA PRO A 4 -16.88 -4.97 4.68
C PRO A 4 -15.49 -4.73 5.24
N GLN A 5 -15.12 -5.49 6.25
CA GLN A 5 -13.75 -5.52 6.74
C GLN A 5 -12.95 -6.06 5.56
N ARG A 6 -12.35 -5.15 4.77
CA ARG A 6 -11.32 -5.55 3.81
C ARG A 6 -10.34 -6.38 4.63
N ASP A 7 -10.14 -7.63 4.25
CA ASP A 7 -9.20 -8.51 4.92
C ASP A 7 -7.80 -7.87 4.81
N ARG A 8 -7.44 -7.09 5.84
CA ARG A 8 -6.20 -6.31 5.89
C ARG A 8 -4.97 -7.22 5.96
N SER A 9 -5.17 -8.53 6.14
CA SER A 9 -4.10 -9.51 6.15
C SER A 9 -3.51 -9.79 4.77
N GLN A 10 -4.11 -9.29 3.67
CA GLN A 10 -3.67 -9.62 2.31
C GLN A 10 -3.42 -8.38 1.43
N GLU A 11 -3.59 -7.17 1.98
CA GLU A 11 -3.38 -5.92 1.26
C GLU A 11 -2.39 -5.02 2.00
N ASN A 12 -1.31 -4.67 1.32
CA ASN A 12 -0.33 -3.71 1.80
C ASN A 12 -0.61 -2.35 1.12
N ILE A 13 -0.97 -1.33 1.90
CA ILE A 13 -1.45 -0.04 1.40
C ILE A 13 -0.43 1.05 1.74
N HIS A 14 0.04 1.76 0.71
CA HIS A 14 0.94 2.91 0.85
C HIS A 14 0.40 4.12 0.12
N ALA A 15 0.39 5.28 0.77
CA ALA A 15 -0.01 6.52 0.13
C ALA A 15 1.15 7.10 -0.70
N ALA A 16 0.85 7.64 -1.87
CA ALA A 16 1.83 8.25 -2.77
C ALA A 16 1.33 9.57 -3.37
N THR A 17 2.27 10.38 -3.86
CA THR A 17 1.95 11.69 -4.45
C THR A 17 1.24 11.58 -5.78
N ASP A 18 1.59 10.57 -6.58
CA ASP A 18 1.10 10.36 -7.94
C ASP A 18 1.01 8.86 -8.28
N PRO A 19 0.15 8.44 -9.22
CA PRO A 19 -0.03 7.03 -9.58
C PRO A 19 1.25 6.31 -10.01
N GLU A 20 2.14 6.99 -10.74
CA GLU A 20 3.40 6.41 -11.25
C GLU A 20 4.35 5.97 -10.11
N GLN A 21 4.25 6.61 -8.94
CA GLN A 21 5.04 6.23 -7.78
C GLN A 21 4.66 4.84 -7.25
N CYS A 22 3.44 4.36 -7.53
CA CYS A 22 3.03 3.01 -7.17
C CYS A 22 3.83 1.95 -7.95
N ASP A 23 4.11 2.19 -9.23
CA ASP A 23 4.91 1.27 -10.05
C ASP A 23 6.38 1.30 -9.66
N VAL A 24 6.93 2.48 -9.38
CA VAL A 24 8.30 2.64 -8.86
C VAL A 24 8.45 1.87 -7.54
N MET A 25 7.48 1.98 -6.64
CA MET A 25 7.48 1.29 -5.35
C MET A 25 7.33 -0.22 -5.50
N ALA A 26 6.45 -0.70 -6.38
CA ALA A 26 6.32 -2.12 -6.73
C ALA A 26 7.66 -2.70 -7.20
N ASN A 27 8.28 -2.04 -8.18
CA ASN A 27 9.54 -2.50 -8.77
C ASN A 27 10.68 -2.50 -7.74
N ARG A 28 10.79 -1.45 -6.91
CA ARG A 28 11.85 -1.32 -5.91
C ARG A 28 11.77 -2.38 -4.81
N ASN A 29 10.56 -2.69 -4.35
CA ASN A 29 10.34 -3.60 -3.22
C ASN A 29 10.03 -5.04 -3.65
N GLY A 30 9.92 -5.31 -4.96
CA GLY A 30 9.48 -6.61 -5.47
C GLY A 30 8.01 -6.91 -5.14
N TRP A 31 7.19 -5.88 -4.90
CA TRP A 31 5.77 -6.03 -4.62
C TRP A 31 4.94 -6.07 -5.90
N LYS A 32 3.80 -6.78 -5.85
CA LYS A 32 2.84 -6.80 -6.94
C LYS A 32 1.75 -5.75 -6.71
N LEU A 33 1.70 -4.73 -7.56
CA LEU A 33 0.63 -3.73 -7.53
C LEU A 33 -0.72 -4.40 -7.86
N LYS A 34 -1.69 -4.25 -6.96
CA LYS A 34 -3.06 -4.76 -7.10
C LYS A 34 -3.97 -3.72 -7.73
N ARG A 35 -3.94 -2.49 -7.20
CA ARG A 35 -4.72 -1.34 -7.69
C ARG A 35 -4.21 -0.03 -7.11
N VAL A 36 -4.60 1.08 -7.74
CA VAL A 36 -4.38 2.44 -7.26
C VAL A 36 -5.73 3.06 -6.93
N GLU A 37 -5.93 3.49 -5.70
CA GLU A 37 -7.16 4.17 -5.24
C GLU A 37 -6.88 5.68 -5.08
N PRO A 38 -7.69 6.60 -5.65
CA PRO A 38 -7.52 8.02 -5.37
C PRO A 38 -7.83 8.31 -3.89
N THR A 39 -7.14 9.31 -3.34
CA THR A 39 -7.43 9.87 -2.02
C THR A 39 -8.09 11.25 -2.18
N ASN A 40 -8.52 11.83 -1.07
CA ASN A 40 -8.95 13.24 -1.01
C ASN A 40 -7.82 14.18 -0.55
N GLY A 41 -6.56 13.72 -0.57
CA GLY A 41 -5.41 14.46 -0.05
C GLY A 41 -4.77 15.36 -1.12
N PRO A 42 -4.36 16.60 -0.78
CA PRO A 42 -3.71 17.49 -1.75
C PRO A 42 -2.27 17.09 -2.08
N ILE A 43 -1.58 16.41 -1.15
CA ILE A 43 -0.18 15.99 -1.29
C ILE A 43 -0.09 14.51 -1.68
N LEU A 44 -0.70 13.64 -0.88
CA LEU A 44 -0.74 12.20 -1.13
C LEU A 44 -2.04 11.87 -1.85
N LYS A 45 -2.03 11.94 -3.18
CA LYS A 45 -3.23 11.89 -4.03
C LYS A 45 -3.75 10.48 -4.26
N VAL A 46 -2.93 9.46 -4.00
CA VAL A 46 -3.30 8.05 -4.26
C VAL A 46 -2.85 7.13 -3.14
N ASN A 47 -3.56 6.01 -3.00
CA ASN A 47 -3.16 4.84 -2.24
C ASN A 47 -2.78 3.72 -3.22
N CYS A 48 -1.51 3.33 -3.19
CA CYS A 48 -0.99 2.15 -3.85
C CYS A 48 -1.36 0.92 -3.02
N VAL A 49 -2.19 0.04 -3.56
CA VAL A 49 -2.58 -1.21 -2.90
C VAL A 49 -1.81 -2.35 -3.55
N PHE A 50 -0.99 -3.04 -2.77
CA PHE A 50 -0.20 -4.20 -3.19
C PHE A 50 -0.79 -5.50 -2.63
N TYR A 51 -0.47 -6.62 -3.27
CA TYR A 51 -0.71 -7.95 -2.69
C TYR A 51 0.30 -8.24 -1.59
N GLY A 52 -0.15 -8.87 -0.50
CA GLY A 52 0.69 -9.33 0.60
C GLY A 52 0.35 -8.64 1.92
N GLU A 53 1.00 -9.11 2.99
CA GLU A 53 0.81 -8.55 4.33
C GLU A 53 1.33 -7.11 4.41
N GLN A 54 0.65 -6.29 5.20
CA GLN A 54 1.09 -4.94 5.51
C GLN A 54 2.40 -5.02 6.29
N THR A 55 3.47 -4.52 5.69
CA THR A 55 4.76 -4.37 6.38
C THR A 55 4.70 -3.14 7.28
N SER A 56 5.00 -3.30 8.56
CA SER A 56 5.23 -2.22 9.52
C SER A 56 6.72 -1.85 9.58
N PHE A 57 7.03 -0.67 10.12
CA PHE A 57 8.43 -0.28 10.34
C PHE A 57 9.08 -1.18 11.39
N GLU A 58 8.30 -1.58 12.40
CA GLU A 58 8.71 -2.47 13.48
C GLU A 58 9.15 -3.86 12.99
N ASP A 59 8.50 -4.38 11.93
CA ASP A 59 8.84 -5.70 11.35
C ASP A 59 10.28 -5.77 10.83
N THR A 60 10.83 -4.64 10.38
CA THR A 60 12.21 -4.58 9.84
C THR A 60 13.26 -4.19 10.89
N ARG A 61 12.84 -3.73 12.07
CA ARG A 61 13.75 -3.23 13.13
C ARG A 61 14.30 -4.34 14.01
N TYR A 62 13.53 -5.42 14.20
CA TYR A 62 13.91 -6.59 14.98
C TYR A 62 13.76 -7.81 14.07
N GLY A 63 14.64 -7.96 13.07
CA GLY A 63 14.55 -9.05 12.11
C GLY A 63 14.45 -10.42 12.77
N ASP A 64 13.46 -11.20 12.36
CA ASP A 64 13.46 -12.66 12.41
C ASP A 64 14.22 -13.21 11.20
#